data_AF-A0A8S9P234-F1
#
_entry.id   AF-A0A8S9P234-F1
#
_cell.length_a   1.000
_cell.length_b   1.000
_cell.length_c   1.000
_cell.angle_alpha   90.00
_cell.angle_beta   90.00
_cell.angle_gamma   90.00
#
_symmetry.space_group_name_H-M   'P 1'
#
loop_
_entity.id
_entity.type
_entity.pdbx_description
1 polymer ?
#
loop_
_entity_poly.entity_id
_entity_poly.type
_entity_poly.pdbx_seq_one_letter_code
_entity_poly.pdbx_strand_id
1 'polypeptide(L)' 'MTKQHIFTFLFLFFILRTVSWFEYQEDELESEESLLKLYDRWMSHHHVPFNVMNHGVDIFEVFRSNANYMKV' A
#
# COMPACT_ATOMS: atom_id res chain seq x y z
N MET A 1 13.58 13.53 32.17
CA MET A 1 12.91 12.49 31.37
C MET A 1 13.19 11.14 32.02
N THR A 2 12.17 10.41 32.49
CA THR A 2 12.37 9.10 33.16
C THR A 2 12.73 8.03 32.12
N LYS A 3 13.38 6.94 32.54
CA LYS A 3 13.75 5.80 31.66
C LYS A 3 12.54 5.25 30.88
N GLN A 4 11.37 5.26 31.52
CA GLN A 4 10.11 4.84 30.92
C GLN A 4 9.72 5.74 29.74
N HIS A 5 9.83 7.07 29.86
CA HIS A 5 9.54 7.98 28.76
C HIS A 5 10.52 7.83 27.60
N ILE A 6 11.79 7.50 27.87
CA ILE A 6 12.78 7.23 26.82
C ILE A 6 12.40 5.98 26.04
N PHE A 7 12.01 4.92 26.73
CA PHE A 7 11.57 3.68 26.09
C PHE A 7 10.31 3.89 25.25
N THR A 8 9.30 4.57 25.80
CA THR A 8 8.07 4.90 25.06
C THR A 8 8.37 5.73 23.82
N PHE A 9 9.23 6.74 23.91
CA PHE A 9 9.61 7.58 22.76
C PHE A 9 10.30 6.77 21.65
N LEU A 10 11.27 5.92 22.01
CA LEU A 10 11.97 5.08 21.05
C LEU A 10 11.05 4.05 20.39
N PHE A 11 10.11 3.49 21.15
CA PHE A 11 9.11 2.55 20.63
C PHE A 11 8.17 3.22 19.63
N LEU A 12 7.67 4.43 19.95
CA LEU A 12 6.83 5.20 19.02
C LEU A 12 7.60 5.58 17.75
N PHE A 13 8.86 6.01 17.89
CA PHE A 13 9.71 6.31 16.74
C PHE A 13 9.95 5.07 15.86
N PHE A 14 10.13 3.90 16.47
CA PHE A 14 10.25 2.64 15.76
C PHE A 14 8.97 2.29 15.00
N ILE A 15 7.79 2.41 15.62
CA ILE A 15 6.50 2.20 14.94
C ILE A 15 6.36 3.14 13.75
N LEU A 16 6.63 4.44 13.91
CA LEU A 16 6.54 5.42 12.83
C LEU A 16 7.47 5.09 11.66
N ARG A 17 8.62 4.48 11.93
CA ARG A 17 9.55 4.01 10.90
C ARG A 17 9.06 2.77 10.16
N THR A 18 8.20 1.96 10.78
CA THR A 18 7.61 0.77 10.15
C THR A 18 6.37 1.08 9.30
N VAL A 19 5.77 2.26 9.45
CA VAL A 19 4.66 2.69 8.59
C VAL A 19 5.23 3.18 7.26
N SER A 20 5.06 2.38 6.21
CA SER A 20 5.44 2.75 4.85
C SER A 20 4.21 3.31 4.11
N TRP A 21 4.22 4.62 3.86
CA TRP A 21 3.19 5.26 3.04
C TRP A 21 3.27 4.75 1.60
N PHE A 22 2.11 4.62 0.95
CA PHE A 22 2.01 4.28 -0.46
C PHE A 22 1.33 5.44 -1.19
N GLU A 23 2.03 6.03 -2.15
CA GLU A 23 1.57 7.16 -2.94
C GLU A 23 1.41 6.75 -4.40
N TYR A 24 0.41 7.34 -5.06
CA TYR A 24 0.18 7.24 -6.50
C TYR A 24 0.17 8.63 -7.10
N GLN A 25 0.45 8.73 -8.41
CA GLN A 25 0.24 9.94 -9.19
C GLN A 25 -1.03 9.79 -10.03
N GLU A 26 -1.75 10.90 -10.28
CA GLU A 26 -3.02 10.87 -11.01
C GLU A 26 -2.89 10.30 -12.44
N ASP A 27 -1.77 10.58 -13.10
CA ASP A 27 -1.44 10.06 -14.43
C ASP A 27 -1.32 8.53 -14.45
N GLU A 28 -0.92 7.92 -13.33
CA GLU A 28 -0.86 6.46 -13.20
C GLU A 28 -2.24 5.81 -13.31
N LEU A 29 -3.32 6.58 -13.12
CA LEU A 29 -4.67 6.07 -13.19
C LEU A 29 -5.34 6.27 -14.57
N GLU A 30 -4.71 6.98 -15.50
CA GLU A 30 -5.34 7.39 -16.77
C GLU A 30 -5.43 6.26 -17.80
N SER A 31 -4.54 5.29 -17.75
CA SER A 31 -4.48 4.17 -18.70
C SER A 31 -4.43 2.81 -18.00
N GLU A 32 -4.86 1.77 -18.71
CA GLU A 32 -4.77 0.40 -18.18
C GLU A 32 -3.30 -0.03 -17.96
N GLU A 33 -2.39 0.38 -18.84
CA GLU A 33 -0.96 0.08 -18.72
C GLU A 33 -0.33 0.74 -17.48
N SER A 34 -0.63 2.02 -17.24
CA SER A 34 -0.14 2.74 -16.07
C SER A 34 -0.75 2.22 -14.77
N LEU A 35 -2.04 1.82 -14.81
CA LEU A 35 -2.73 1.25 -13.67
C LEU A 35 -2.18 -0.13 -13.29
N LEU A 36 -1.79 -0.95 -14.27
CA LEU A 36 -1.09 -2.21 -14.03
C LEU A 36 0.27 -1.99 -13.36
N LYS A 37 1.04 -0.99 -13.81
CA LYS A 37 2.32 -0.63 -13.16
C LYS A 37 2.12 -0.16 -11.71
N LEU A 38 1.07 0.61 -11.46
CA LEU A 38 0.70 1.02 -10.10
C LEU A 38 0.28 -0.17 -9.23
N TYR A 39 -0.48 -1.11 -9.81
CA TYR A 39 -0.87 -2.34 -9.15
C TYR A 39 0.36 -3.19 -8.76
N ASP A 40 1.33 -3.37 -9.65
CA ASP A 40 2.56 -4.11 -9.36
C ASP A 40 3.36 -3.46 -8.22
N ARG A 41 3.47 -2.11 -8.24
CA ARG A 41 4.09 -1.35 -7.15
C ARG A 41 3.33 -1.55 -5.83
N TRP A 42 2.00 -1.50 -5.86
CA TRP A 42 1.15 -1.70 -4.69
C TRP A 42 1.32 -3.10 -4.09
N MET A 43 1.30 -4.13 -4.93
CA MET A 43 1.53 -5.53 -4.56
C MET A 43 2.89 -5.71 -3.90
N SER A 44 3.94 -5.16 -4.51
CA SER A 44 5.31 -5.23 -4.00
C SER A 44 5.47 -4.49 -2.67
N HIS A 45 4.86 -3.32 -2.52
CA HIS A 45 4.95 -2.51 -1.29
C HIS A 45 4.28 -3.20 -0.10
N HIS A 46 3.10 -3.78 -0.32
CA HIS A 46 2.31 -4.43 0.71
C HIS A 46 2.66 -5.91 0.89
N HIS A 47 3.65 -6.43 0.15
CA HIS A 47 4.07 -7.83 0.17
C HIS A 47 2.88 -8.79 -0.01
N VAL A 48 1.96 -8.45 -0.92
CA VAL A 48 0.72 -9.21 -1.11
C VAL A 48 1.08 -10.63 -1.57
N PRO A 49 0.71 -11.67 -0.81
CA PRO A 49 1.13 -13.02 -1.14
C PRO A 49 0.50 -13.53 -2.44
N PHE A 50 1.28 -14.26 -3.22
CA PHE A 50 0.83 -14.83 -4.49
C PHE A 50 -0.34 -15.82 -4.33
N ASN A 51 -0.48 -16.44 -3.15
CA ASN A 51 -1.57 -17.38 -2.86
C ASN A 51 -2.95 -16.70 -2.78
N VAL A 52 -3.03 -15.38 -2.52
CA VAL A 52 -4.29 -14.64 -2.48
C VAL A 52 -4.89 -14.57 -3.89
N MET A 53 -4.05 -14.55 -4.93
CA MET A 53 -4.47 -14.57 -6.34
C MET A 53 -5.09 -15.92 -6.75
N ASN A 54 -4.84 -17.00 -6.00
CA ASN A 54 -5.34 -18.34 -6.32
C ASN A 54 -6.77 -18.60 -5.84
N HIS A 55 -7.39 -17.68 -5.10
CA HIS A 55 -8.74 -17.86 -4.53
C HIS A 55 -9.90 -17.42 -5.46
N GLY A 56 -9.63 -17.25 -6.77
CA GLY A 56 -10.67 -16.91 -7.76
C GLY A 56 -11.14 -15.45 -7.71
N VAL A 57 -10.47 -14.61 -6.92
CA VAL A 57 -10.67 -13.16 -6.92
C VAL A 57 -9.64 -12.55 -7.86
N ASP A 58 -10.13 -11.82 -8.87
CA ASP A 58 -9.28 -10.96 -9.67
C ASP A 58 -8.91 -9.72 -8.84
N ILE A 59 -7.79 -9.81 -8.14
CA ILE A 59 -7.29 -8.75 -7.24
C ILE A 59 -6.99 -7.48 -8.03
N PHE A 60 -6.64 -7.61 -9.32
CA PHE A 60 -6.42 -6.46 -10.16
C PHE A 60 -7.73 -5.73 -10.48
N GLU A 61 -8.83 -6.44 -10.75
CA GLU A 61 -10.17 -5.83 -10.89
C GLU A 61 -10.63 -5.13 -9.60
N VAL A 62 -10.42 -5.76 -8.44
CA VAL A 62 -10.72 -5.12 -7.14
C VAL A 62 -9.87 -3.86 -6.93
N PHE A 63 -8.57 -3.95 -7.21
CA PHE A 63 -7.66 -2.82 -7.13
C PHE A 63 -8.09 -1.68 -8.07
N ARG A 64 -8.42 -2.00 -9.31
CA ARG A 64 -8.92 -1.06 -10.33
C ARG A 64 -10.19 -0.36 -9.87
N SER A 65 -11.16 -1.11 -9.34
CA SER A 65 -12.41 -0.55 -8.82
C SER A 65 -12.15 0.45 -7.69
N ASN A 66 -11.27 0.09 -6.75
CA ASN A 66 -10.87 0.96 -5.66
C ASN A 66 -10.12 2.21 -6.14
N ALA A 67 -9.20 2.06 -7.10
CA ALA A 67 -8.47 3.17 -7.69
C ALA A 67 -9.42 4.17 -8.37
N ASN A 68 -10.43 3.67 -9.10
CA ASN A 68 -11.45 4.52 -9.71
C ASN A 68 -12.36 5.20 -8.69
N TYR A 69 -12.63 4.57 -7.54
CA TYR A 69 -13.36 5.22 -6.45
C TYR A 69 -12.56 6.37 -5.84
N MET A 70 -11.23 6.24 -5.73
CA MET A 70 -10.36 7.30 -5.17
C MET A 70 -10.18 8.51 -6.09
N LYS A 71 -10.48 8.39 -7.39
CA LYS A 71 -10.47 9.51 -8.36
C LYS A 71 -11.58 10.54 -8.15
N VAL A 72 -12.58 10.23 -7.30
CA VAL A 72 -13.80 11.04 -7.11
C VAL A 72 -13.57 12.17 -6.10
#